data_AF-A0A6S6SQH2-F1
#
_entry.id   AF-A0A6S6SQH2-F1
#
_cell.length_a   1.000
_cell.length_b   1.000
_cell.length_c   1.000
_cell.angle_alpha   90.00
_cell.angle_beta   90.00
_cell.angle_gamma   90.00
#
_symmetry.space_group_name_H-M   'P 1'
#
loop_
_entity.id
_entity.type
_entity.pdbx_description
1 polymer ?
#
loop_
_entity_poly.entity_id
_entity_poly.type
_entity_poly.pdbx_seq_one_letter_code
_entity_poly.pdbx_strand_id
1 'polypeptide(L)' 'MKSQEGMNWVTKRQFASVDKLYDNEDNIEGFKAFAEKRYPVWKGR' A
#
# COMPACT_ATOMS: atom_id res chain seq x y z
N MET A 1 -0.78 -27.22 2.25
CA MET A 1 -0.57 -25.95 2.97
C MET A 1 -1.65 -24.98 2.52
N LYS A 2 -2.47 -24.52 3.46
CA LYS A 2 -3.84 -24.03 3.22
C LYS A 2 -3.78 -22.60 2.72
N SER A 3 -4.48 -22.28 1.63
CA SER A 3 -4.63 -20.92 1.06
C SER A 3 -4.90 -19.82 2.11
N GLN A 4 -5.54 -20.18 3.22
CA GLN A 4 -5.79 -19.30 4.36
C GLN A 4 -4.54 -18.77 5.07
N GLU A 5 -3.46 -19.55 5.14
CA GLU A 5 -2.20 -19.12 5.78
C GLU A 5 -1.52 -18.02 4.96
N GLY A 6 -1.51 -18.15 3.64
CA GLY A 6 -1.01 -17.13 2.73
C GLY A 6 -1.76 -15.81 2.84
N MET A 7 -3.10 -15.87 2.93
CA MET A 7 -3.93 -14.67 3.14
C MET A 7 -3.66 -14.01 4.50
N ASN A 8 -3.40 -14.79 5.55
CA ASN A 8 -3.07 -14.25 6.87
C ASN A 8 -1.73 -13.50 6.85
N TRP A 9 -0.72 -13.97 6.12
CA TRP A 9 0.57 -13.27 6.01
C TRP A 9 0.46 -11.92 5.30
N VAL A 10 -0.36 -11.83 4.25
CA VAL A 10 -0.61 -10.57 3.52
C VAL A 10 -1.44 -9.61 4.35
N THR A 11 -2.58 -10.06 4.88
CA THR A 11 -3.51 -9.20 5.64
C THR A 11 -2.92 -8.68 6.95
N LYS A 12 -2.04 -9.46 7.60
CA LYS A 12 -1.32 -9.04 8.80
C LYS A 12 0.02 -8.35 8.50
N ARG A 13 0.32 -8.05 7.24
CA ARG A 13 1.56 -7.37 6.79
C ARG A 13 2.84 -8.01 7.32
N GLN A 14 2.89 -9.33 7.39
CA GLN A 14 4.06 -10.03 7.94
C GLN A 14 5.25 -10.05 6.97
N PHE A 15 5.08 -9.54 5.75
CA PHE A 15 6.14 -9.36 4.78
C PHE A 15 6.68 -7.93 4.85
N ALA A 16 7.99 -7.78 5.01
CA ALA A 16 8.69 -6.49 5.01
C ALA A 16 8.46 -5.67 3.72
N SER A 17 8.11 -6.32 2.60
CA SER A 17 7.70 -5.67 1.36
C SER A 17 6.30 -5.04 1.44
N VAL A 18 5.37 -5.67 2.16
CA VAL A 18 4.01 -5.15 2.38
C VAL A 18 4.03 -3.99 3.37
N ASP A 19 4.89 -4.07 4.39
CA ASP A 19 5.10 -2.99 5.35
C ASP A 19 5.62 -1.71 4.67
N LYS A 20 6.67 -1.84 3.85
CA LYS A 20 7.22 -0.72 3.04
C LYS A 20 6.21 -0.11 2.07
N LEU A 21 5.34 -0.92 1.46
CA LEU A 21 4.30 -0.43 0.56
C LEU A 21 3.19 0.35 1.28
N TYR A 22 2.92 0.06 2.55
CA TYR A 22 1.86 0.75 3.30
C TYR A 22 2.32 2.10 3.85
N ASP A 23 3.61 2.23 4.18
CA ASP A 23 4.25 3.49 4.61
C ASP A 23 4.69 4.39 3.45
N ASN A 24 4.37 4.01 2.20
CA ASN A 24 4.74 4.78 1.02
C ASN A 24 3.95 6.11 0.95
N GLU A 25 4.68 7.22 0.77
CA GLU A 25 4.16 8.57 0.51
C GLU A 25 3.15 8.60 -0.65
N ASP A 26 3.27 7.68 -1.61
CA ASP A 26 2.36 7.54 -2.74
C ASP A 26 0.92 7.26 -2.29
N ASN A 27 0.70 6.51 -1.20
CA ASN A 27 -0.65 6.28 -0.68
C ASN A 27 -1.30 7.60 -0.23
N ILE A 28 -0.53 8.42 0.48
CA ILE A 28 -0.98 9.74 0.97
C ILE A 28 -1.22 10.68 -0.21
N GLU A 29 -0.33 10.67 -1.20
CA GLU A 29 -0.44 11.47 -2.42
C GLU A 29 -1.69 11.10 -3.24
N GLY A 30 -2.00 9.80 -3.36
CA GLY A 30 -3.23 9.33 -4.02
C GLY A 30 -4.49 9.87 -3.34
N PHE A 31 -4.55 9.83 -2.02
CA PHE A 31 -5.68 10.42 -1.26
C PHE A 31 -5.77 11.94 -1.45
N LYS A 32 -4.64 12.66 -1.39
CA LYS A 32 -4.62 14.12 -1.60
C LYS A 32 -5.05 14.51 -3.00
N ALA A 33 -4.51 13.85 -4.02
CA ALA A 33 -4.83 14.11 -5.41
C ALA A 33 -6.32 13.88 -5.71
N PHE A 34 -6.91 12.83 -5.12
CA PHE A 34 -8.35 12.59 -5.21
C PHE A 34 -9.18 13.70 -4.55
N ALA A 35 -8.84 14.10 -3.32
CA ALA A 35 -9.53 15.18 -2.61
C ALA A 35 -9.43 16.53 -3.33
N GLU A 36 -8.27 16.80 -3.94
CA GLU A 36 -7.99 18.03 -4.69
C GLU A 36 -8.42 17.96 -6.17
N LYS A 37 -9.00 16.83 -6.61
CA LYS A 37 -9.39 16.55 -8.01
C LYS A 37 -8.29 16.84 -9.04
N ARG A 38 -7.05 16.53 -8.66
CA ARG A 38 -5.87 16.65 -9.53
C ARG A 38 -5.29 15.28 -9.83
N TYR A 39 -4.38 15.24 -10.79
CA TYR A 39 -3.61 14.03 -11.03
C TYR A 39 -2.59 13.82 -9.90
N PRO A 40 -2.43 12.58 -9.40
CA PRO A 40 -1.42 12.23 -8.41
C PRO A 40 -0.01 12.22 -9.01
N VAL A 41 0.97 12.66 -8.24
CA VAL A 41 2.39 12.62 -8.62
C VAL A 41 3.09 11.46 -7.92
N TRP A 42 3.16 10.33 -8.61
CA TRP A 42 3.78 9.12 -8.08
C TRP A 42 5.32 9.24 -8.02
N LYS A 43 5.90 8.90 -6.87
CA LYS A 43 7.36 8.86 -6.68
C LYS A 43 7.93 7.45 -6.82
N GLY A 44 7.10 6.41 -6.67
CA GLY A 44 7.44 5.01 -6.98
C GLY A 44 8.49 4.41 -6.04
N ARG A 45 8.43 4.69 -4.73
CA ARG A 45 9.40 4.21 -3.74
C ARG A 45 8.77 3.38 -2.65
#